data_AF-A0A2D6GMW1-F1
#
_entry.id   AF-A0A2D6GMW1-F1
#
_cell.length_a   1.000
_cell.length_b   1.000
_cell.length_c   1.000
_cell.angle_alpha   90.00
_cell.angle_beta   90.00
_cell.angle_gamma   90.00
#
_symmetry.space_group_name_H-M   'P 1'
#
loop_
_entity.id
_entity.type
_entity.pdbx_description
1 polymer ?
#
loop_
_entity_poly.entity_id
_entity_poly.type
_entity_poly.pdbx_seq_one_letter_code
_entity_poly.pdbx_strand_id
1 'polypeptide(L)'
;MFLSYSVVYAEPKNNVDNSQKLCLETIYKNNFEAAPDSMLEKLNHLLSKCIAETKIKDFTLIKCSCSQPENIDPCIEKFISSHNFTKNEYFHAVAYHCERMLWSGLLGR
;
A
#
# COMPACT_ATOMS: atom_id res chain seq x y z
N MET A 1 32.26 -15.79 -41.62
CA MET A 1 30.88 -15.90 -41.12
C MET A 1 30.89 -15.35 -39.70
N PHE A 2 30.59 -14.05 -39.53
CA PHE A 2 30.63 -13.38 -38.23
C PHE A 2 29.22 -13.42 -37.63
N LEU A 3 29.06 -14.12 -36.51
CA LEU A 3 27.83 -14.12 -35.72
C LEU A 3 27.92 -12.98 -34.71
N SER A 4 27.16 -11.91 -34.94
CA SER A 4 26.95 -10.85 -33.96
C SER A 4 25.89 -11.31 -32.95
N TYR A 5 26.31 -11.59 -31.72
CA TYR A 5 25.39 -11.79 -30.60
C TYR A 5 24.95 -10.43 -30.06
N SER A 6 23.72 -10.05 -30.33
CA SER A 6 23.05 -8.94 -29.63
C SER A 6 22.72 -9.40 -28.22
N VAL A 7 23.56 -9.03 -27.25
CA VAL A 7 23.24 -9.18 -25.84
C VAL A 7 22.18 -8.14 -25.50
N VAL A 8 20.92 -8.56 -25.47
CA VAL A 8 19.84 -7.77 -24.88
C VAL A 8 20.10 -7.73 -23.39
N TYR A 9 20.62 -6.59 -22.91
CA TYR A 9 20.69 -6.29 -21.48
C TYR A 9 19.25 -6.20 -20.97
N ALA A 10 18.77 -7.26 -20.32
CA ALA A 10 17.59 -7.16 -19.48
C ALA A 10 17.95 -6.29 -18.28
N GLU A 11 17.33 -5.11 -18.18
CA GLU A 11 17.42 -4.28 -16.97
C GLU A 11 17.01 -5.12 -15.74
N PRO A 12 17.70 -4.94 -14.60
CA PRO A 12 17.42 -5.74 -13.42
C PRO A 12 16.02 -5.43 -12.90
N LYS A 13 15.12 -6.42 -12.96
CA LYS A 13 13.76 -6.44 -12.39
C LYS A 13 13.70 -6.30 -10.85
N ASN A 14 14.75 -5.81 -10.19
CA ASN A 14 14.92 -5.92 -8.73
C ASN A 14 14.62 -4.64 -7.92
N ASN A 15 14.42 -3.48 -8.57
CA ASN A 15 14.19 -2.23 -7.83
C ASN A 15 12.72 -1.95 -7.51
N VAL A 16 11.78 -2.46 -8.30
CA VAL A 16 10.34 -2.18 -8.12
C VAL A 16 9.77 -2.93 -6.90
N ASP A 17 10.21 -4.17 -6.67
CA ASP A 17 9.73 -4.98 -5.54
C ASP A 17 10.21 -4.44 -4.18
N ASN A 18 11.46 -3.96 -4.10
CA ASN A 18 11.97 -3.33 -2.89
C ASN A 18 11.29 -2.00 -2.57
N SER A 19 10.83 -1.29 -3.59
CA SER A 19 10.31 0.05 -3.45
C SER A 19 8.85 0.06 -2.93
N GLN A 20 8.03 -0.86 -3.44
CA GLN A 20 6.65 -1.05 -2.96
C GLN A 20 6.60 -1.60 -1.53
N LYS A 21 7.57 -2.46 -1.18
CA LYS A 21 7.74 -2.98 0.18
C LYS A 21 8.00 -1.87 1.19
N LEU A 22 8.84 -0.89 0.86
CA LEU A 22 9.15 0.23 1.76
C LEU A 22 7.93 1.11 2.05
N CYS A 23 7.11 1.38 1.03
CA CYS A 23 5.83 2.07 1.24
C CYS A 23 4.86 1.25 2.09
N LEU A 24 4.73 -0.06 1.83
CA LEU A 24 3.88 -0.95 2.62
C LEU A 24 4.27 -0.93 4.09
N GLU A 25 5.55 -1.09 4.41
CA GLU A 25 6.09 -1.08 5.77
C GLU A 25 5.87 0.27 6.45
N THR A 26 6.07 1.38 5.73
CA THR A 26 5.85 2.72 6.28
C THR A 26 4.38 2.96 6.60
N ILE A 27 3.47 2.61 5.69
CA ILE A 27 2.03 2.75 5.92
C ILE A 27 1.60 1.88 7.09
N TYR A 28 2.06 0.62 7.14
CA TYR A 28 1.78 -0.29 8.25
C TYR A 28 2.22 0.33 9.58
N LYS A 29 3.48 0.76 9.67
CA LYS A 29 4.06 1.33 10.90
C LYS A 29 3.29 2.56 11.37
N ASN A 30 3.02 3.51 10.47
CA ASN A 30 2.30 4.73 10.82
C ASN A 30 0.89 4.44 11.33
N ASN A 31 0.19 3.45 10.77
CA ASN A 31 -1.14 3.08 11.28
C ASN A 31 -1.04 2.34 12.62
N PHE A 32 -0.05 1.48 12.80
CA PHE A 32 0.14 0.73 14.02
C PHE A 32 0.46 1.65 15.21
N GLU A 33 1.33 2.64 15.00
CA GLU A 33 1.73 3.63 16.00
C GLU A 33 0.64 4.67 16.29
N ALA A 34 -0.28 4.91 15.36
CA ALA A 34 -1.41 5.82 15.55
C ALA A 34 -2.61 5.18 16.26
N ALA A 35 -2.59 3.87 16.50
CA ALA A 35 -3.69 3.18 17.15
C ALA A 35 -3.81 3.58 18.64
N PRO A 36 -5.04 3.63 19.20
CA PRO A 36 -5.22 3.88 20.62
C PRO A 36 -4.54 2.80 21.48
N ASP A 37 -3.94 3.19 22.61
CA ASP A 37 -3.28 2.27 23.56
C ASP A 37 -4.21 1.15 24.07
N SER A 38 -5.53 1.38 24.06
CA SER A 38 -6.54 0.41 24.46
C SER A 38 -6.82 -0.67 23.41
N MET A 39 -6.30 -0.51 22.18
CA MET A 39 -6.47 -1.48 21.11
C MET A 39 -5.58 -2.70 21.35
N LEU A 40 -6.17 -3.90 21.30
CA LEU A 40 -5.42 -5.14 21.39
C LEU A 40 -4.36 -5.22 20.28
N GLU A 41 -3.11 -5.54 20.63
CA GLU A 41 -1.98 -5.59 19.70
C GLU A 41 -2.25 -6.42 18.45
N LYS A 42 -2.84 -7.61 18.63
CA LYS A 42 -3.22 -8.49 17.50
C LYS A 42 -4.26 -7.82 16.58
N LEU A 43 -5.21 -7.08 17.13
CA LEU A 43 -6.22 -6.37 16.37
C LEU A 43 -5.58 -5.23 15.58
N ASN A 44 -4.70 -4.46 16.23
CA ASN A 44 -3.94 -3.39 15.62
C ASN A 44 -3.10 -3.91 14.44
N HIS A 45 -2.33 -4.99 14.65
CA HIS A 45 -1.54 -5.63 13.60
C HIS A 45 -2.39 -5.96 12.36
N LEU A 46 -3.54 -6.61 12.55
CA LEU A 46 -4.42 -7.01 11.45
C LEU A 46 -5.02 -5.80 10.72
N LEU A 47 -5.44 -4.76 11.45
CA LEU A 47 -5.98 -3.53 10.87
C LEU A 47 -4.90 -2.76 10.10
N SER A 48 -3.74 -2.50 10.71
CA SER A 48 -2.65 -1.77 10.07
C SER A 48 -2.17 -2.49 8.81
N LYS A 49 -2.09 -3.83 8.84
CA LYS A 49 -1.74 -4.64 7.67
C LYS A 49 -2.77 -4.48 6.55
N CYS A 50 -4.06 -4.64 6.86
CA CYS A 50 -5.11 -4.46 5.86
C CYS A 50 -5.09 -3.06 5.24
N ILE A 51 -4.93 -2.01 6.06
CA ILE A 51 -4.88 -0.63 5.57
C ILE A 51 -3.69 -0.44 4.62
N ALA A 52 -2.51 -0.94 5.00
CA ALA A 52 -1.32 -0.84 4.16
C ALA A 52 -1.51 -1.55 2.82
N GLU A 53 -2.00 -2.79 2.83
CA GLU A 53 -2.25 -3.56 1.61
C GLU A 53 -3.32 -2.91 0.72
N THR A 54 -4.37 -2.35 1.31
CA THR A 54 -5.45 -1.66 0.58
C THR A 54 -4.90 -0.44 -0.15
N LYS A 55 -4.16 0.44 0.54
CA LYS A 55 -3.57 1.63 -0.09
C LYS A 55 -2.62 1.26 -1.23
N ILE A 56 -1.81 0.21 -1.05
CA ILE A 56 -0.89 -0.25 -2.09
C ILE A 56 -1.64 -0.79 -3.32
N LYS A 57 -2.77 -1.49 -3.13
CA LYS A 57 -3.64 -1.92 -4.24
C LYS A 57 -4.27 -0.72 -4.95
N ASP A 58 -4.73 0.28 -4.21
CA ASP A 58 -5.28 1.52 -4.75
C ASP A 58 -4.25 2.27 -5.60
N PHE A 59 -3.00 2.37 -5.12
CA PHE A 59 -1.90 2.97 -5.89
C PHE A 59 -1.61 2.20 -7.17
N THR A 60 -1.67 0.87 -7.12
CA THR A 60 -1.51 0.02 -8.31
C THR A 60 -2.62 0.28 -9.34
N LEU A 61 -3.88 0.43 -8.89
CA LEU A 61 -5.03 0.70 -9.75
C LEU A 61 -4.85 1.99 -10.57
N ILE A 62 -4.33 3.04 -9.95
CA ILE A 62 -4.08 4.35 -10.60
C ILE A 62 -2.69 4.46 -11.23
N LYS A 63 -1.96 3.35 -11.36
CA LYS A 63 -0.58 3.30 -11.88
C LYS A 63 0.32 4.34 -11.19
N CYS A 64 0.22 4.47 -9.87
CA CYS A 64 1.11 5.28 -9.06
C CYS A 64 2.23 4.41 -8.51
N SER A 65 3.47 4.77 -8.82
CA SER A 65 4.66 4.08 -8.30
C SER A 65 4.97 4.62 -6.91
N CYS A 66 4.65 3.86 -5.86
CA CYS A 66 5.12 4.16 -4.52
C CYS A 66 6.49 3.50 -4.33
N SER A 67 7.53 4.21 -4.75
CA SER A 67 8.91 3.71 -4.65
C SER A 67 9.63 4.15 -3.39
N GLN A 68 9.21 5.26 -2.80
CA GLN A 68 9.73 5.79 -1.55
C GLN A 68 8.58 6.29 -0.67
N PRO A 69 8.77 6.39 0.66
CA PRO A 69 7.74 6.87 1.58
C PRO A 69 7.14 8.22 1.21
N GLU A 70 7.94 9.11 0.63
CA GLU A 70 7.55 10.44 0.18
C GLU A 70 6.52 10.38 -0.97
N ASN A 71 6.42 9.25 -1.68
CA ASN A 71 5.42 9.03 -2.71
C ASN A 71 4.03 8.68 -2.16
N ILE A 72 3.89 8.35 -0.86
CA ILE A 72 2.62 7.90 -0.28
C ILE A 72 1.54 8.99 -0.41
N ASP A 73 1.82 10.20 0.07
CA ASP A 73 0.86 11.32 0.02
C ASP A 73 0.49 11.72 -1.43
N PRO A 74 1.46 11.91 -2.35
CA PRO A 74 1.15 12.13 -3.76
C PRO A 74 0.30 11.02 -4.41
N CYS A 75 0.55 9.75 -4.06
CA CYS A 75 -0.27 8.66 -4.57
C CYS A 75 -1.69 8.67 -4.00
N ILE A 76 -1.86 9.04 -2.73
CA ILE A 76 -3.19 9.24 -2.13
C ILE A 76 -3.91 10.38 -2.84
N GLU A 77 -3.25 11.53 -3.02
CA GLU A 77 -3.83 12.70 -3.71
C GLU A 77 -4.27 12.36 -5.13
N LYS A 78 -3.43 11.64 -5.88
CA LYS A 78 -3.78 11.15 -7.22
C LYS A 78 -4.98 10.20 -7.19
N PHE A 79 -5.08 9.33 -6.18
CA PHE A 79 -6.21 8.41 -6.04
C PHE A 79 -7.51 9.15 -5.75
N ILE A 80 -7.50 10.07 -4.77
CA ILE A 80 -8.71 10.81 -4.40
C ILE A 80 -9.18 11.73 -5.53
N SER A 81 -8.27 12.35 -6.28
CA SER A 81 -8.64 13.17 -7.44
C SER A 81 -9.21 12.34 -8.59
N SER A 82 -8.70 11.13 -8.83
CA SER A 82 -9.19 10.26 -9.91
C SER A 82 -10.56 9.63 -9.62
N HIS A 83 -10.95 9.54 -8.35
CA HIS A 83 -12.20 8.90 -7.90
C HIS A 83 -13.17 9.88 -7.22
N ASN A 84 -12.88 11.19 -7.26
CA ASN A 84 -13.69 12.25 -6.65
C ASN A 84 -13.95 12.05 -5.14
N PHE A 85 -12.94 11.61 -4.40
CA PHE A 85 -12.98 11.57 -2.94
C PHE A 85 -12.35 12.83 -2.34
N THR A 86 -12.80 13.20 -1.15
CA THR A 86 -12.01 13.99 -0.21
C THR A 86 -11.01 13.09 0.53
N LYS A 87 -9.94 13.67 1.09
CA LYS A 87 -8.94 12.92 1.90
C LYS A 87 -9.60 12.19 3.08
N ASN A 88 -10.57 12.81 3.73
CA ASN A 88 -11.30 12.21 4.86
C ASN A 88 -12.18 11.04 4.42
N GLU A 89 -12.93 11.18 3.33
CA GLU A 89 -13.77 10.09 2.81
C GLU A 89 -12.93 8.88 2.42
N TYR A 90 -11.79 9.10 1.76
CA TYR A 90 -10.88 8.03 1.40
C TYR A 90 -10.36 7.27 2.63
N PHE A 91 -9.84 7.98 3.63
CA PHE A 91 -9.35 7.31 4.84
C PHE A 91 -10.45 6.60 5.62
N HIS A 92 -11.64 7.19 5.69
CA HIS A 92 -12.78 6.54 6.33
C HIS A 92 -13.21 5.28 5.58
N ALA A 93 -13.25 5.31 4.25
CA ALA A 93 -13.60 4.15 3.42
C ALA A 93 -12.59 3.00 3.59
N VAL A 94 -11.28 3.31 3.59
CA VAL A 94 -10.23 2.30 3.80
C VAL A 94 -10.32 1.69 5.20
N ALA A 95 -10.47 2.53 6.24
CA ALA A 95 -10.62 2.05 7.61
C ALA A 95 -11.87 1.16 7.78
N TYR A 96 -13.02 1.64 7.29
CA TYR A 96 -14.28 0.90 7.32
C TYR A 96 -14.18 -0.44 6.59
N HIS A 97 -13.56 -0.48 5.41
CA HIS A 97 -13.31 -1.72 4.67
C HIS A 97 -12.53 -2.73 5.53
N CYS A 98 -11.42 -2.29 6.13
CA CYS A 98 -10.56 -3.16 6.92
C CYS A 98 -11.21 -3.65 8.21
N GLU A 99 -11.94 -2.79 8.92
CA GLU A 99 -12.74 -3.20 10.08
C GLU A 99 -13.77 -4.26 9.68
N ARG A 100 -14.48 -4.08 8.56
CA ARG A 100 -15.45 -5.07 8.06
C ARG A 100 -14.79 -6.41 7.72
N MET A 101 -13.61 -6.40 7.10
CA MET A 101 -12.85 -7.63 6.81
C MET A 101 -12.42 -8.34 8.09
N LEU A 102 -12.08 -7.59 9.13
CA LEU A 102 -11.73 -8.14 10.44
C LEU A 102 -12.93 -8.79 11.13
N TRP A 103 -14.05 -8.07 11.22
CA TRP A 103 -15.25 -8.53 11.91
C TRP A 103 -15.97 -9.67 11.19
N SER A 104 -15.80 -9.78 9.87
CA SER A 104 -16.26 -10.94 9.10
C SER A 104 -15.38 -12.18 9.25
N GLY A 105 -14.26 -12.08 9.98
CA GLY A 105 -13.30 -13.16 10.18
C GLY A 105 -12.41 -13.44 8.96
N LEU A 106 -12.39 -12.55 7.95
CA LEU A 106 -11.61 -12.70 6.73
C LEU A 106 -10.13 -12.33 6.91
N LEU A 107 -9.78 -11.54 7.94
CA LEU A 107 -8.38 -11.25 8.30
C LEU A 107 -7.78 -12.23 9.32
N GLY A 108 -8.61 -13.05 9.98
CA GLY A 108 -8.21 -13.90 11.11
C GLY A 108 -7.94 -15.37 10.75
N ARG A 109 -7.98 -15.73 9.47
CA ARG A 109 -7.76 -17.10 8.96
C ARG A 109 -6.41 -17.23 8.27
#